data_AF-A0A373FD75-F1
#
_entry.id   AF-A0A373FD75-F1
#
_cell.length_a   1.000
_cell.length_b   1.000
_cell.length_c   1.000
_cell.angle_alpha   90.00
_cell.angle_beta   90.00
_cell.angle_gamma   90.00
#
_symmetry.space_group_name_H-M   'P 1'
#
loop_
_entity.id
_entity.type
_entity.pdbx_description
1 polymer ?
#
loop_
_entity_poly.entity_id
_entity_poly.type
_entity_poly.pdbx_seq_one_letter_code
_entity_poly.pdbx_strand_id
1 'polypeptide(L)'
;MNTNAQAQMHKRNAVWKMLQDNGAKQGINPTVRKHAFAWHTLGDEAALPKKWEGKIQAVFDLLIPETEMKALDDSIANYLAGDDSELRRYLSERVVVEIGIAPITSEFARTDWRSRKFSDPLYLTPAGFLHAYPEADDDLFIDHDQVQTALSFYRNTAEGNKLAKNSQFRVIAPAVLGKIGGKGYGRWVKEVKGKSYSEPRRSLAETHEIYASGGRAALKDIYSPSYVFVLLRKFAHNGLQLAQEDKI
;
A
#
# COMPACT_ATOMS: atom_id res chain seq x y z
N MET A 1 -17.38 2.67 -5.17
CA MET A 1 -18.49 1.73 -4.91
C MET A 1 -19.48 2.40 -3.96
N ASN A 2 -20.62 1.77 -3.64
CA ASN A 2 -21.51 2.26 -2.58
C ASN A 2 -20.86 1.93 -1.23
N THR A 3 -20.58 2.93 -0.38
CA THR A 3 -19.95 2.76 0.94
C THR A 3 -20.66 1.71 1.80
N ASN A 4 -21.99 1.59 1.66
CA ASN A 4 -22.76 0.56 2.36
C ASN A 4 -22.43 -0.86 1.86
N ALA A 5 -22.21 -1.06 0.56
CA ALA A 5 -21.83 -2.36 0.03
C ALA A 5 -20.42 -2.78 0.51
N GLN A 6 -19.50 -1.81 0.58
CA GLN A 6 -18.15 -2.03 1.12
C GLN A 6 -18.20 -2.36 2.63
N ALA A 7 -19.00 -1.63 3.41
CA ALA A 7 -19.22 -1.92 4.83
C ALA A 7 -19.78 -3.33 5.06
N GLN A 8 -20.76 -3.77 4.26
CA GLN A 8 -21.28 -5.14 4.34
C GLN A 8 -20.23 -6.19 3.95
N MET A 9 -19.38 -5.90 2.96
CA MET A 9 -18.27 -6.78 2.61
C MET A 9 -17.28 -6.91 3.78
N HIS A 10 -16.93 -5.80 4.43
CA HIS A 10 -16.05 -5.79 5.61
C HIS A 10 -16.65 -6.58 6.77
N LYS A 11 -17.92 -6.36 7.09
CA LYS A 11 -18.65 -7.12 8.12
C LYS A 11 -18.58 -8.62 7.83
N ARG A 12 -18.88 -9.01 6.58
CA ARG A 12 -18.82 -10.41 6.16
C ARG A 12 -17.42 -11.02 6.29
N ASN A 13 -16.39 -10.28 5.86
CA ASN A 13 -15.00 -10.74 5.95
C ASN A 13 -14.54 -10.87 7.41
N ALA A 14 -14.93 -9.92 8.26
CA ALA A 14 -14.69 -9.94 9.70
C ALA A 14 -15.35 -11.16 10.38
N VAL A 15 -16.63 -11.40 10.11
CA VAL A 15 -17.36 -12.58 10.64
C VAL A 15 -16.67 -13.87 10.21
N TRP A 16 -16.29 -13.99 8.93
CA TRP A 16 -15.57 -15.16 8.46
C TRP A 16 -14.25 -15.37 9.21
N LYS A 17 -13.47 -14.31 9.39
CA LYS A 17 -12.21 -14.36 10.13
C LYS A 17 -12.41 -14.77 11.59
N MET A 18 -13.39 -14.19 12.28
CA MET A 18 -13.71 -14.55 13.68
C MET A 18 -14.11 -16.03 13.79
N LEU A 19 -14.96 -16.54 12.89
CA LEU A 19 -15.30 -17.97 12.85
C LEU A 19 -14.06 -18.86 12.61
N GLN A 20 -13.14 -18.43 11.76
CA GLN A 20 -11.89 -19.16 11.52
C GLN A 20 -11.01 -19.20 12.76
N ASP A 21 -10.74 -18.04 13.35
CA ASP A 21 -9.81 -17.86 14.46
C ASP A 21 -10.36 -18.49 15.75
N ASN A 22 -11.59 -18.17 16.13
CA ASN A 22 -12.22 -18.70 17.35
C ASN A 22 -12.51 -20.20 17.20
N GLY A 23 -12.97 -20.65 16.03
CA GLY A 23 -13.21 -22.07 15.80
C GLY A 23 -11.91 -22.89 15.73
N ALA A 24 -10.80 -22.32 15.26
CA ALA A 24 -9.50 -22.99 15.36
C ALA A 24 -9.06 -23.15 16.82
N LYS A 25 -9.19 -22.10 17.64
CA LYS A 25 -8.86 -22.14 19.08
C LYS A 25 -9.71 -23.16 19.84
N GLN A 26 -10.98 -23.32 19.47
CA GLN A 26 -11.92 -24.24 20.10
C GLN A 26 -11.95 -25.64 19.47
N GLY A 27 -11.09 -25.93 18.48
CA GLY A 27 -11.04 -27.25 17.82
C GLY A 27 -12.25 -27.58 16.93
N ILE A 28 -13.02 -26.57 16.51
CA ILE A 28 -14.21 -26.76 15.67
C ILE A 28 -13.81 -27.04 14.22
N ASN A 29 -14.41 -28.08 13.64
CA ASN A 29 -14.13 -28.54 12.29
C ASN A 29 -14.36 -27.42 11.24
N PRO A 30 -13.46 -27.26 10.24
CA PRO A 30 -13.60 -26.24 9.17
C PRO A 30 -14.94 -26.26 8.44
N THR A 31 -15.51 -27.43 8.20
CA THR A 31 -16.80 -27.60 7.52
C THR A 31 -17.94 -27.01 8.36
N VAL A 32 -17.90 -27.17 9.68
CA VAL A 32 -18.91 -26.61 10.58
C VAL A 32 -18.81 -25.08 10.60
N ARG A 33 -17.60 -24.54 10.62
CA ARG A 33 -17.36 -23.08 10.50
C ARG A 33 -17.94 -22.51 9.19
N LYS A 34 -17.79 -23.22 8.06
CA LYS A 34 -18.40 -22.84 6.78
C LYS A 34 -19.92 -22.83 6.84
N HIS A 35 -20.53 -23.82 7.49
CA HIS A 35 -21.99 -23.86 7.68
C HIS A 35 -22.48 -22.72 8.56
N ALA A 36 -21.79 -22.41 9.67
CA ALA A 36 -22.13 -21.29 10.53
C ALA A 36 -22.07 -19.95 9.79
N PHE A 37 -21.04 -19.76 8.95
CA PHE A 37 -20.93 -18.59 8.09
C PHE A 37 -22.04 -18.49 7.04
N ALA A 38 -22.37 -19.61 6.38
CA ALA A 38 -23.44 -19.65 5.38
C ALA A 38 -24.82 -19.37 6.00
N TRP A 39 -25.11 -19.97 7.17
CA TRP A 39 -26.30 -19.68 7.95
C TRP A 39 -26.41 -18.19 8.29
N HIS A 40 -25.33 -17.58 8.81
CA HIS A 40 -25.32 -16.16 9.16
C HIS A 40 -25.55 -15.24 7.94
N THR A 41 -24.96 -15.57 6.79
CA THR A 41 -25.01 -14.71 5.60
C THR A 41 -26.26 -14.88 4.76
N LEU A 42 -26.84 -16.08 4.72
CA LEU A 42 -27.99 -16.41 3.88
C LEU A 42 -29.30 -16.53 4.65
N GLY A 43 -29.24 -16.74 5.98
CA GLY A 43 -30.41 -17.00 6.80
C GLY A 43 -31.14 -18.30 6.47
N ASP A 44 -30.54 -19.15 5.62
CA ASP A 44 -31.19 -20.34 5.09
C ASP A 44 -30.76 -21.60 5.86
N GLU A 45 -31.60 -21.99 6.82
CA GLU A 45 -31.43 -23.26 7.53
C GLU A 45 -31.67 -24.47 6.64
N ALA A 46 -32.47 -24.36 5.58
CA ALA A 46 -32.78 -25.47 4.69
C ALA A 46 -31.59 -25.88 3.80
N ALA A 47 -30.61 -24.99 3.62
CA ALA A 47 -29.35 -25.27 2.94
C ALA A 47 -28.33 -26.01 3.82
N LEU A 48 -28.63 -26.23 5.12
CA LEU A 48 -27.73 -26.90 6.04
C LEU A 48 -27.93 -28.43 6.00
N PRO A 49 -26.87 -29.21 6.24
CA PRO A 49 -27.05 -30.64 6.50
C PRO A 49 -27.97 -30.86 7.70
N LYS A 50 -28.95 -31.76 7.60
CA LYS A 50 -29.94 -32.09 8.67
C LYS A 50 -29.36 -32.20 10.09
N LYS A 51 -28.12 -32.69 10.23
CA LYS A 51 -27.45 -32.81 11.54
C LYS A 51 -27.16 -31.47 12.24
N TRP A 52 -27.19 -30.36 11.51
CA TRP A 52 -26.91 -28.99 11.99
C TRP A 52 -28.16 -28.11 12.07
N GLU A 53 -29.30 -28.53 11.52
CA GLU A 53 -30.60 -27.84 11.71
C GLU A 53 -30.89 -27.67 13.21
N GLY A 54 -31.25 -26.45 13.62
CA GLY A 54 -31.50 -26.09 15.02
C GLY A 54 -30.28 -26.09 15.97
N LYS A 55 -29.08 -26.44 15.49
CA LYS A 55 -27.83 -26.43 16.29
C LYS A 55 -26.83 -25.39 15.82
N ILE A 56 -26.91 -24.96 14.56
CA ILE A 56 -25.89 -24.11 13.96
C ILE A 56 -25.81 -22.73 14.63
N GLN A 57 -26.95 -22.19 15.08
CA GLN A 57 -27.02 -20.92 15.79
C GLN A 57 -26.20 -20.98 17.08
N ALA A 58 -26.38 -22.03 17.89
CA ALA A 58 -25.61 -22.22 19.11
C ALA A 58 -24.09 -22.36 18.83
N VAL A 59 -23.72 -22.97 17.70
CA VAL A 59 -22.31 -23.01 17.27
C VAL A 59 -21.81 -21.62 16.87
N PHE A 60 -22.63 -20.84 16.15
CA PHE A 60 -22.28 -19.47 15.79
C PHE A 60 -22.10 -18.60 17.04
N ASP A 61 -23.06 -18.61 17.96
CA ASP A 61 -23.03 -17.81 19.19
C ASP A 61 -21.89 -18.21 20.13
N LEU A 62 -21.50 -19.49 20.13
CA LEU A 62 -20.31 -19.98 20.84
C LEU A 62 -19.00 -19.42 20.22
N LEU A 63 -18.96 -19.30 18.90
CA LEU A 63 -17.77 -18.84 18.17
C LEU A 63 -17.67 -17.32 18.07
N ILE A 64 -18.81 -16.62 18.04
CA ILE A 64 -18.92 -15.17 18.01
C ILE A 64 -20.05 -14.81 18.99
N PRO A 65 -19.70 -14.54 20.26
CA PRO A 65 -20.68 -14.10 21.24
C PRO A 65 -21.39 -12.82 20.79
N GLU A 66 -22.62 -12.61 21.26
CA GLU A 66 -23.43 -11.43 20.95
C GLU A 66 -22.68 -10.11 21.23
N THR A 67 -21.85 -10.09 22.27
CA THR A 67 -21.01 -8.93 22.62
C THR A 67 -19.95 -8.63 21.56
N GLU A 68 -19.30 -9.64 20.97
CA GLU A 68 -18.33 -9.46 19.88
C GLU A 68 -19.03 -9.04 18.58
N MET A 69 -20.20 -9.62 18.30
CA MET A 69 -21.00 -9.26 17.13
C MET A 69 -21.48 -7.81 17.21
N LYS A 70 -21.95 -7.38 18.39
CA LYS A 70 -22.33 -5.98 18.64
C LYS A 70 -21.14 -5.04 18.50
N ALA A 71 -19.98 -5.39 19.04
CA ALA A 71 -18.77 -4.59 18.87
C ALA A 71 -18.37 -4.44 17.39
N LEU A 72 -18.50 -5.50 16.57
CA LEU A 72 -18.30 -5.42 15.13
C LEU A 72 -19.32 -4.48 14.48
N ASP A 73 -20.59 -4.57 14.85
CA ASP A 73 -21.64 -3.71 14.30
C ASP A 73 -21.40 -2.22 14.62
N ASP A 74 -21.00 -1.91 15.86
CA ASP A 74 -20.59 -0.57 16.27
C ASP A 74 -19.37 -0.09 15.47
N SER A 75 -18.40 -0.97 15.22
CA SER A 75 -17.21 -0.67 14.39
C SER A 75 -17.58 -0.34 12.95
N ILE A 76 -18.56 -1.05 12.38
CA ILE A 76 -19.08 -0.81 11.03
C ILE A 76 -19.84 0.53 10.97
N ALA A 77 -20.63 0.85 12.00
CA ALA A 77 -21.30 2.14 12.09
C ALA A 77 -20.30 3.31 12.15
N ASN A 78 -19.23 3.18 12.94
CA ASN A 78 -18.15 4.17 13.01
C ASN A 78 -17.44 4.31 11.65
N TYR A 79 -17.16 3.20 10.96
CA TYR A 79 -16.58 3.22 9.62
C TYR A 79 -17.44 4.01 8.63
N LEU A 80 -18.76 3.81 8.66
CA LEU A 80 -19.70 4.58 7.84
C LEU A 80 -19.73 6.07 8.22
N ALA A 81 -19.43 6.41 9.47
CA ALA A 81 -19.26 7.78 9.94
C ALA A 81 -17.87 8.38 9.61
N GLY A 82 -16.95 7.57 9.06
CA GLY A 82 -15.60 7.99 8.66
C GLY A 82 -14.47 7.63 9.63
N ASP A 83 -14.76 6.88 10.70
CA ASP A 83 -13.75 6.38 11.64
C ASP A 83 -13.58 4.86 11.52
N ASP A 84 -12.43 4.44 11.00
CA ASP A 84 -12.12 3.03 10.76
C ASP A 84 -11.29 2.38 11.88
N SER A 85 -10.97 3.12 12.96
CA SER A 85 -10.01 2.72 13.99
C SER A 85 -10.34 1.36 14.62
N GLU A 86 -11.60 1.17 15.00
CA GLU A 86 -12.07 -0.07 15.63
C GLU A 86 -12.24 -1.21 14.62
N LEU A 87 -12.56 -0.89 13.35
CA LEU A 87 -12.76 -1.91 12.31
C LEU A 87 -11.44 -2.57 11.90
N ARG A 88 -10.33 -1.84 11.98
CA ARG A 88 -8.98 -2.30 11.64
C ARG A 88 -8.59 -3.62 12.31
N ARG A 89 -9.02 -3.88 13.56
CA ARG A 89 -8.69 -5.12 14.29
C ARG A 89 -9.35 -6.37 13.68
N TYR A 90 -10.45 -6.19 12.96
CA TYR A 90 -11.19 -7.30 12.35
C TYR A 90 -10.77 -7.60 10.92
N LEU A 91 -10.07 -6.68 10.26
CA LEU A 91 -9.65 -6.82 8.87
C LEU A 91 -8.16 -7.12 8.81
N SER A 92 -7.78 -8.13 8.02
CA SER A 92 -6.37 -8.46 7.78
C SER A 92 -5.78 -7.72 6.59
N GLU A 93 -6.62 -7.25 5.67
CA GLU A 93 -6.17 -6.55 4.47
C GLU A 93 -5.85 -5.10 4.79
N ARG A 94 -4.77 -4.62 4.19
CA ARG A 94 -4.37 -3.21 4.18
C ARG A 94 -3.96 -2.84 2.78
N VAL A 95 -4.18 -1.59 2.43
CA VAL A 95 -3.90 -1.05 1.11
C VAL A 95 -3.02 0.19 1.26
N VAL A 96 -2.05 0.32 0.37
CA VAL A 96 -1.20 1.51 0.27
C VAL A 96 -1.24 2.06 -1.14
N VAL A 97 -1.06 3.38 -1.27
CA VAL A 97 -0.89 4.03 -2.56
C VAL A 97 0.57 4.42 -2.73
N GLU A 98 1.28 3.74 -3.64
CA GLU A 98 2.62 4.13 -4.04
C GLU A 98 2.59 5.23 -5.09
N ILE A 99 3.46 6.21 -4.90
CA ILE A 99 3.67 7.31 -5.84
C ILE A 99 4.94 7.00 -6.63
N GLY A 100 4.79 6.99 -7.95
CA GLY A 100 5.85 6.64 -8.87
C GLY A 100 5.79 7.44 -10.15
N ILE A 101 6.54 6.96 -11.13
CA ILE A 101 6.58 7.47 -12.49
C ILE A 101 6.43 6.24 -13.38
N ALA A 102 5.44 6.24 -14.28
CA ALA A 102 5.49 5.39 -15.45
C ALA A 102 5.83 6.30 -16.63
N PRO A 103 6.96 6.09 -17.32
CA PRO A 103 7.29 6.88 -18.49
C PRO A 103 6.22 6.62 -19.57
N ILE A 104 5.69 7.68 -20.17
CA ILE A 104 4.90 7.58 -21.40
C ILE A 104 5.91 7.31 -22.51
N THR A 105 6.24 6.04 -22.75
CA THR A 105 6.98 5.65 -23.95
C THR A 105 5.99 5.28 -25.05
N SER A 106 6.37 5.59 -26.29
CA SER A 106 5.66 5.22 -27.51
C SER A 106 5.27 3.75 -27.52
N GLU A 107 4.23 3.43 -28.30
CA GLU A 107 3.37 2.24 -28.34
C GLU A 107 4.03 0.83 -28.24
N PHE A 108 5.35 0.72 -28.15
CA PHE A 108 6.10 -0.54 -28.18
C PHE A 108 7.04 -0.79 -26.97
N ALA A 109 7.19 0.13 -26.03
CA ALA A 109 8.08 -0.08 -24.87
C ALA A 109 7.31 -0.40 -23.58
N ARG A 110 7.74 -1.44 -22.87
CA ARG A 110 7.20 -1.83 -21.56
C ARG A 110 7.29 -0.65 -20.58
N THR A 111 6.15 -0.27 -20.03
CA THR A 111 6.01 0.76 -18.99
C THR A 111 6.61 0.27 -17.67
N ASP A 112 7.92 0.44 -17.50
CA ASP A 112 8.58 0.16 -16.22
C ASP A 112 8.16 1.19 -15.18
N TRP A 113 7.30 0.78 -14.25
CA TRP A 113 6.95 1.56 -13.06
C TRP A 113 8.20 1.83 -12.21
N ARG A 114 8.40 3.08 -11.83
CA ARG A 114 9.52 3.49 -10.98
C ARG A 114 9.00 4.23 -9.74
N SER A 115 9.28 3.70 -8.56
CA SER A 115 9.04 4.42 -7.31
C SER A 115 9.85 5.72 -7.26
N ARG A 116 9.29 6.75 -6.64
CA ARG A 116 9.97 8.04 -6.45
C ARG A 116 11.17 7.91 -5.49
N LYS A 117 12.07 8.89 -5.57
CA LYS A 117 13.22 9.00 -4.67
C LYS A 117 12.79 9.59 -3.33
N PHE A 118 13.61 9.39 -2.30
CA PHE A 118 13.33 9.75 -0.90
C PHE A 118 13.07 11.23 -0.61
N SER A 119 13.30 12.13 -1.56
CA SER A 119 13.06 13.57 -1.41
C SER A 119 11.62 14.01 -1.77
N ASP A 120 10.84 13.13 -2.39
CA ASP A 120 9.44 13.38 -2.75
C ASP A 120 8.50 12.53 -1.89
N PRO A 121 7.19 12.86 -1.84
CA PRO A 121 6.19 11.94 -1.34
C PRO A 121 6.32 10.57 -2.02
N LEU A 122 6.50 9.55 -1.20
CA LEU A 122 6.67 8.16 -1.63
C LEU A 122 5.32 7.44 -1.66
N TYR A 123 4.45 7.80 -0.72
CA TYR A 123 3.15 7.18 -0.52
C TYR A 123 2.06 8.24 -0.32
N LEU A 124 0.83 7.84 -0.62
CA LEU A 124 -0.36 8.51 -0.12
C LEU A 124 -0.97 7.63 0.97
N THR A 125 -1.38 8.26 2.06
CA THR A 125 -1.97 7.67 3.27
C THR A 125 -3.32 8.34 3.57
N PRO A 126 -4.12 7.84 4.52
CA PRO A 126 -5.33 8.55 4.97
C PRO A 126 -5.04 10.01 5.41
N ALA A 127 -3.93 10.23 6.12
CA ALA A 127 -3.50 11.54 6.61
C ALA A 127 -2.85 12.44 5.53
N GLY A 128 -2.62 11.92 4.32
CA GLY A 128 -2.06 12.66 3.20
C GLY A 128 -0.75 12.11 2.66
N PHE A 129 0.04 12.99 2.05
CA PHE A 129 1.30 12.62 1.40
C PHE A 129 2.38 12.27 2.43
N LEU A 130 3.00 11.10 2.26
CA LEU A 130 4.02 10.59 3.16
C LEU A 130 5.38 10.54 2.45
N HIS A 131 6.38 11.21 3.02
CA HIS A 131 7.78 11.26 2.55
C HIS A 131 8.65 10.14 3.13
N ALA A 132 8.03 9.09 3.63
CA ALA A 132 8.65 7.96 4.31
C ALA A 132 7.96 6.67 3.87
N TYR A 133 8.55 5.52 4.20
CA TYR A 133 7.82 4.27 4.15
C TYR A 133 6.75 4.29 5.25
N PRO A 134 5.54 3.75 5.02
CA PRO A 134 4.54 3.60 6.08
C PRO A 134 5.05 2.55 7.07
N GLU A 135 5.07 2.91 8.35
CA GLU A 135 5.59 2.09 9.44
C GLU A 135 4.52 1.77 10.50
N ALA A 136 3.39 2.48 10.46
CA ALA A 136 2.23 2.24 11.30
C ALA A 136 1.06 1.68 10.49
N ASP A 137 0.16 0.94 11.15
CA ASP A 137 -1.10 0.49 10.53
C ASP A 137 -1.95 1.67 10.07
N ASP A 138 -1.92 2.77 10.83
CA ASP A 138 -2.67 4.01 10.57
C ASP A 138 -2.17 4.76 9.32
N ASP A 139 -0.94 4.46 8.85
CA ASP A 139 -0.45 4.96 7.57
C ASP A 139 -1.12 4.27 6.37
N LEU A 140 -1.85 3.18 6.62
CA LEU A 140 -2.45 2.32 5.60
C LEU A 140 -3.97 2.53 5.53
N PHE A 141 -4.50 2.43 4.31
CA PHE A 141 -5.94 2.35 4.09
C PHE A 141 -6.44 0.95 4.43
N ILE A 142 -7.68 0.84 4.90
CA ILE A 142 -8.31 -0.46 5.12
C ILE A 142 -8.95 -1.04 3.85
N ASP A 143 -9.16 -0.22 2.81
CA ASP A 143 -9.72 -0.66 1.53
C ASP A 143 -9.46 0.29 0.34
N HIS A 144 -9.90 -0.17 -0.83
CA HIS A 144 -9.80 0.55 -2.10
C HIS A 144 -10.74 1.76 -2.22
N ASP A 145 -11.89 1.78 -1.54
CA ASP A 145 -12.84 2.90 -1.64
C ASP A 145 -12.33 4.13 -0.89
N GLN A 146 -11.72 3.94 0.30
CA GLN A 146 -10.99 4.99 0.99
C GLN A 146 -9.85 5.54 0.11
N VAL A 147 -9.11 4.65 -0.57
CA VAL A 147 -8.07 5.04 -1.52
C VAL A 147 -8.62 5.90 -2.66
N GLN A 148 -9.74 5.52 -3.28
CA GLN A 148 -10.33 6.32 -4.36
C GLN A 148 -10.81 7.69 -3.87
N THR A 149 -11.40 7.73 -2.67
CA THR A 149 -11.85 8.97 -2.03
C THR A 149 -10.66 9.89 -1.76
N ALA A 150 -9.61 9.36 -1.14
CA ALA A 150 -8.37 10.08 -0.87
C ALA A 150 -7.70 10.55 -2.17
N LEU A 151 -7.56 9.69 -3.18
CA LEU A 151 -7.00 10.08 -4.48
C LEU A 151 -7.78 11.23 -5.12
N SER A 152 -9.11 11.18 -5.08
CA SER A 152 -9.98 12.23 -5.62
C SER A 152 -9.78 13.56 -4.89
N PHE A 153 -9.66 13.52 -3.56
CA PHE A 153 -9.40 14.71 -2.76
C PHE A 153 -7.98 15.25 -3.00
N TYR A 154 -6.96 14.43 -2.75
CA TYR A 154 -5.57 14.88 -2.73
C TYR A 154 -5.06 15.30 -4.10
N ARG A 155 -5.55 14.73 -5.20
CA ARG A 155 -5.21 15.20 -6.56
C ARG A 155 -5.59 16.65 -6.82
N ASN A 156 -6.64 17.15 -6.19
CA ASN A 156 -7.12 18.52 -6.37
C ASN A 156 -6.41 19.54 -5.47
N THR A 157 -5.58 19.09 -4.52
CA THR A 157 -4.77 19.99 -3.69
C THR A 157 -3.63 20.61 -4.49
N ALA A 158 -3.03 21.70 -4.00
CA ALA A 158 -1.89 22.34 -4.67
C ALA A 158 -0.70 21.37 -4.84
N GLU A 159 -0.43 20.56 -3.81
CA GLU A 159 0.63 19.55 -3.85
C GLU A 159 0.28 18.40 -4.81
N GLY A 160 -0.94 17.89 -4.77
CA GLY A 160 -1.39 16.85 -5.70
C GLY A 160 -1.37 17.30 -7.16
N ASN A 161 -1.78 18.54 -7.45
CA ASN A 161 -1.69 19.12 -8.79
C ASN A 161 -0.24 19.24 -9.27
N LYS A 162 0.70 19.57 -8.37
CA LYS A 162 2.13 19.60 -8.67
C LYS A 162 2.68 18.20 -8.97
N LEU A 163 2.27 17.20 -8.17
CA LEU A 163 2.69 15.81 -8.33
C LEU A 163 2.12 15.21 -9.63
N ALA A 164 0.83 15.39 -9.89
CA ALA A 164 0.09 14.79 -11.00
C ALA A 164 0.72 15.04 -12.38
N LYS A 165 1.42 16.18 -12.55
CA LYS A 165 2.15 16.50 -13.79
C LYS A 165 3.20 15.45 -14.17
N ASN A 166 3.82 14.81 -13.17
CA ASN A 166 4.98 13.93 -13.35
C ASN A 166 4.89 12.67 -12.46
N SER A 167 3.71 12.29 -11.99
CA SER A 167 3.54 11.15 -11.11
C SER A 167 2.37 10.29 -11.54
N GLN A 168 2.51 9.00 -11.30
CA GLN A 168 1.40 8.07 -11.30
C GLN A 168 1.20 7.51 -9.89
N PHE A 169 0.00 7.01 -9.64
CA PHE A 169 -0.41 6.42 -8.37
C PHE A 169 -0.74 4.95 -8.60
N ARG A 170 -0.14 4.08 -7.80
CA ARG A 170 -0.38 2.64 -7.86
C ARG A 170 -0.89 2.16 -6.52
N VAL A 171 -2.07 1.55 -6.54
CA VAL A 171 -2.64 0.91 -5.36
C VAL A 171 -2.01 -0.47 -5.21
N ILE A 172 -1.56 -0.81 -4.00
CA ILE A 172 -0.90 -2.09 -3.70
C ILE A 172 -1.60 -2.73 -2.51
N ALA A 173 -2.02 -3.98 -2.72
CA ALA A 173 -2.57 -4.86 -1.70
C ALA A 173 -1.91 -6.25 -1.83
N PRO A 174 -1.55 -6.93 -0.71
CA PRO A 174 -1.53 -6.39 0.65
C PRO A 174 -0.43 -5.32 0.83
N ALA A 175 -0.71 -4.30 1.64
CA ALA A 175 0.19 -3.18 1.87
C ALA A 175 1.48 -3.57 2.61
N VAL A 176 2.54 -2.84 2.26
CA VAL A 176 3.91 -2.62 2.81
C VAL A 176 4.53 -3.57 3.85
N LEU A 177 3.81 -4.33 4.66
CA LEU A 177 4.40 -5.31 5.60
C LEU A 177 5.34 -6.32 4.90
N GLY A 178 5.14 -6.61 3.61
CA GLY A 178 6.08 -7.39 2.80
C GLY A 178 7.25 -6.60 2.16
N LYS A 179 7.20 -5.26 2.16
CA LYS A 179 8.26 -4.36 1.66
C LYS A 179 9.14 -3.81 2.77
N ILE A 180 8.66 -3.79 4.02
CA ILE A 180 9.47 -3.60 5.22
C ILE A 180 10.48 -4.76 5.26
N GLY A 181 11.76 -4.44 5.33
CA GLY A 181 12.87 -5.39 5.17
C GLY A 181 13.38 -5.59 3.73
N GLY A 182 12.70 -5.03 2.72
CA GLY A 182 13.17 -5.03 1.34
C GLY A 182 14.34 -4.08 1.10
N LYS A 183 15.05 -4.25 -0.03
CA LYS A 183 16.23 -3.43 -0.38
C LYS A 183 15.95 -1.92 -0.37
N GLY A 184 14.77 -1.50 -0.83
CA GLY A 184 14.37 -0.08 -0.84
C GLY A 184 14.18 0.49 0.57
N TYR A 185 13.51 -0.25 1.46
CA TYR A 185 13.34 0.12 2.86
C TYR A 185 14.69 0.15 3.59
N GLY A 186 15.53 -0.88 3.42
CA GLY A 186 16.87 -0.93 4.04
C GLY A 186 17.75 0.25 3.61
N ARG A 187 17.66 0.65 2.33
CA ARG A 187 18.34 1.86 1.84
C ARG A 187 17.79 3.13 2.49
N TRP A 188 16.47 3.29 2.58
CA TRP A 188 15.84 4.45 3.23
C TRP A 188 16.23 4.56 4.71
N VAL A 189 16.22 3.46 5.46
CA VAL A 189 16.68 3.43 6.86
C VAL A 189 18.13 3.90 6.97
N LYS A 190 19.01 3.43 6.08
CA LYS A 190 20.43 3.80 6.09
C LYS A 190 20.67 5.26 5.71
N GLU A 191 19.96 5.78 4.72
CA GLU A 191 20.25 7.08 4.10
C GLU A 191 19.40 8.23 4.66
N VAL A 192 18.20 7.96 5.16
CA VAL A 192 17.16 8.98 5.39
C VAL A 192 16.59 8.96 6.80
N LYS A 193 16.23 7.79 7.33
CA LYS A 193 15.50 7.70 8.61
C LYS A 193 16.32 8.32 9.75
N GLY A 194 15.72 9.30 10.44
CA GLY A 194 16.35 10.01 11.57
C GLY A 194 17.54 10.90 11.17
N LYS A 195 17.74 11.16 9.87
CA LYS A 195 18.81 12.00 9.34
C LYS A 195 18.23 13.16 8.55
N SER A 196 18.92 14.29 8.53
CA SER A 196 18.63 15.35 7.55
C SER A 196 19.05 14.88 6.16
N TYR A 197 18.13 14.21 5.46
CA TYR A 197 18.36 13.83 4.07
C TYR A 197 18.15 15.03 3.18
N SER A 198 19.24 15.55 2.64
CA SER A 198 19.21 16.30 1.39
C SER A 198 19.66 15.35 0.30
N GLU A 199 18.89 15.23 -0.78
CA GLU A 199 19.43 14.61 -1.99
C GLU A 199 20.68 15.44 -2.34
N PRO A 200 21.89 14.84 -2.45
CA PRO A 200 23.09 15.63 -2.67
C PRO A 200 22.95 16.32 -4.02
N ARG A 201 22.53 17.58 -3.99
CA ARG A 201 22.49 18.50 -5.14
C ARG A 201 23.93 18.94 -5.36
N ARG A 202 24.74 17.99 -5.80
CA ARG A 202 26.08 18.25 -6.29
C ARG A 202 25.95 19.07 -7.55
N SER A 203 26.82 20.06 -7.68
CA SER A 203 26.99 20.83 -8.89
C SER A 203 27.31 19.89 -10.07
N LEU A 204 27.13 20.40 -11.29
CA LEU A 204 27.51 19.65 -12.48
C LEU A 204 29.01 19.30 -12.47
N ALA A 205 29.85 20.17 -11.90
CA ALA A 205 31.28 19.95 -11.74
C ALA A 205 31.58 18.78 -10.78
N GLU A 206 31.03 18.79 -9.57
CA GLU A 206 31.23 17.72 -8.59
C GLU A 206 30.69 16.37 -9.06
N THR A 207 29.56 16.37 -9.78
CA THR A 207 29.05 15.12 -10.39
C THR A 207 29.95 14.62 -11.52
N HIS A 208 30.58 15.51 -12.27
CA HIS A 208 31.53 15.14 -13.31
C HIS A 208 32.85 14.63 -12.72
N GLU A 209 33.33 15.17 -11.61
CA GLU A 209 34.51 14.64 -10.89
C GLU A 209 34.30 13.20 -10.42
N ILE A 210 33.11 12.88 -9.91
CA ILE A 210 32.75 11.50 -9.55
C ILE A 210 32.79 10.60 -10.79
N TYR A 211 32.28 11.08 -11.92
CA TYR A 211 32.37 10.34 -13.18
C TYR A 211 33.81 10.17 -13.65
N ALA A 212 34.65 11.20 -13.55
CA ALA A 212 36.05 11.15 -13.95
C ALA A 212 36.86 10.15 -13.12
N SER A 213 36.53 9.98 -11.84
CA SER A 213 37.25 9.07 -10.93
C SER A 213 36.89 7.59 -11.08
N GLY A 214 35.64 7.25 -11.41
CA GLY A 214 35.20 5.85 -11.46
C GLY A 214 34.18 5.52 -12.56
N GLY A 215 34.07 6.40 -13.56
CA GLY A 215 33.19 6.25 -14.70
C GLY A 215 31.70 6.18 -14.32
N ARG A 216 30.92 5.57 -15.21
CA ARG A 216 29.49 5.38 -14.99
C ARG A 216 29.15 4.53 -13.77
N ALA A 217 30.05 3.64 -13.34
CA ALA A 217 29.85 2.80 -12.17
C ALA A 217 29.81 3.64 -10.88
N ALA A 218 30.77 4.55 -10.70
CA ALA A 218 30.79 5.45 -9.55
C ALA A 218 29.55 6.35 -9.48
N LEU A 219 29.01 6.79 -10.62
CA LEU A 219 27.73 7.49 -10.64
C LEU A 219 26.55 6.60 -10.25
N LYS A 220 26.55 5.31 -10.64
CA LYS A 220 25.47 4.36 -10.30
C LYS A 220 25.46 3.95 -8.84
N ASP A 221 26.61 4.01 -8.17
CA ASP A 221 26.70 3.78 -6.72
C ASP A 221 25.98 4.86 -5.91
N ILE A 222 25.83 6.05 -6.49
CA ILE A 222 25.26 7.23 -5.84
C ILE A 222 23.86 7.54 -6.38
N TYR A 223 23.69 7.44 -7.70
CA TYR A 223 22.52 7.92 -8.43
C TYR A 223 21.78 6.78 -9.14
N SER A 224 20.47 6.96 -9.33
CA SER A 224 19.67 6.01 -10.10
C SER A 224 20.10 5.98 -11.58
N PRO A 225 19.95 4.83 -12.29
CA PRO A 225 20.36 4.71 -13.69
C PRO A 225 19.83 5.80 -14.62
N SER A 226 18.60 6.26 -14.39
CA SER A 226 17.95 7.32 -15.16
C SER A 226 18.58 8.69 -14.90
N TYR A 227 18.98 8.97 -13.65
CA TYR A 227 19.65 10.21 -13.31
C TYR A 227 21.08 10.21 -13.83
N VAL A 228 21.77 9.07 -13.77
CA VAL A 228 23.07 8.88 -14.44
C VAL A 228 22.96 9.18 -15.94
N PHE A 229 21.94 8.66 -16.62
CA PHE A 229 21.70 8.97 -18.03
C PHE A 229 21.49 10.47 -18.29
N VAL A 230 20.70 11.15 -17.44
CA VAL A 230 20.52 12.61 -17.52
C VAL A 230 21.84 13.36 -17.27
N LEU A 231 22.64 12.92 -16.30
CA LEU A 231 23.95 13.50 -16.02
C LEU A 231 24.89 13.36 -17.21
N LEU A 232 24.96 12.18 -17.84
CA LEU A 232 25.78 11.96 -19.04
C LEU A 232 25.37 12.90 -20.19
N ARG A 233 24.06 13.07 -20.44
CA ARG A 233 23.59 14.06 -21.43
C ARG A 233 23.95 15.49 -21.05
N LYS A 234 23.87 15.85 -19.78
CA LYS A 234 24.30 17.17 -19.30
C LYS A 234 25.80 17.36 -19.44
N PHE A 235 26.61 16.34 -19.17
CA PHE A 235 28.06 16.40 -19.38
C PHE A 235 28.38 16.64 -20.84
N ALA A 236 27.81 15.83 -21.75
CA ALA A 236 27.95 16.01 -23.19
C ALA A 236 27.53 17.40 -23.66
N HIS A 237 26.35 17.87 -23.22
CA HIS A 237 25.84 19.19 -23.56
C HIS A 237 26.73 20.35 -23.10
N ASN A 238 27.44 20.17 -21.98
CA ASN A 238 28.35 21.17 -21.42
C ASN A 238 29.82 20.92 -21.83
N GLY A 239 30.08 20.06 -22.81
CA GLY A 239 31.44 19.78 -23.31
C GLY A 239 32.35 19.06 -22.32
N LEU A 240 31.79 18.43 -21.28
CA LEU A 240 32.55 17.70 -20.29
C LEU A 240 32.94 16.32 -20.81
N GLN A 241 34.14 15.86 -20.45
CA GLN A 241 34.75 14.66 -21.01
C GLN A 241 33.97 13.39 -20.60
N LEU A 242 33.66 12.55 -21.60
CA LEU A 242 32.97 11.27 -21.44
C LEU A 242 33.77 10.14 -22.08
N ALA A 243 33.71 8.95 -21.48
CA ALA A 243 34.19 7.72 -22.09
C ALA A 243 33.44 7.45 -23.40
N GLN A 244 34.08 6.76 -24.35
CA GLN A 244 33.54 6.60 -25.70
C GLN A 244 32.19 5.85 -25.70
N GLU A 245 32.04 4.88 -24.80
CA GLU A 245 30.83 4.09 -24.58
C GLU A 245 29.67 4.86 -23.94
N ASP A 246 29.93 6.02 -23.36
CA ASP A 246 28.93 6.85 -22.67
C ASP A 246 28.60 8.14 -23.43
N LYS A 247 29.18 8.34 -24.62
CA LYS A 247 28.78 9.41 -25.54
C LYS A 247 27.43 9.01 -26.18
N ILE A 248 26.38 9.76 -25.83
CA ILE A 248 24.98 9.55 -26.23
C ILE A 248 24.56 10.63 -27.21
#